data_AF-A0A914J001-F1
#
_entry.id   AF-A0A914J001-F1
#
_cell.length_a   1.000
_cell.length_b   1.000
_cell.length_c   1.000
_cell.angle_alpha   90.00
_cell.angle_beta   90.00
_cell.angle_gamma   90.00
#
_symmetry.space_group_name_H-M   'P 1'
#
loop_
_entity.id
_entity.type
_entity.pdbx_description
1 polymer ?
#
loop_
_entity_poly.entity_id
_entity_poly.type
_entity_poly.pdbx_seq_one_letter_code
_entity_poly.pdbx_strand_id
1 'polypeptide(L)'
;MITGVSEKLSEDAAKLVENYPGFMYFTAGVHPHDAKDFNDSTSLDILRNLASHSQCVAIGECGLDFNRNFSPQDVQKKVFEKQVGLAVELQKPLFIHEREAFTDMNLILDKFENKPKLVIHCFTGTAEELEGYVKKGYYIGLTG
;
A
#
# COMPACT_ATOMS: atom_id res chain seq x y z
N MET A 1 -5.86 -7.89 11.23
CA MET A 1 -5.95 -7.05 10.02
C MET A 1 -5.98 -7.96 8.82
N ILE A 2 -6.85 -7.72 7.85
CA ILE A 2 -6.93 -8.47 6.59
C ILE A 2 -6.34 -7.59 5.49
N THR A 3 -5.39 -8.12 4.74
CA THR A 3 -4.70 -7.36 3.71
C THR A 3 -5.46 -7.45 2.39
N GLY A 4 -5.89 -6.31 1.86
CA GLY A 4 -6.41 -6.21 0.49
C GLY A 4 -5.26 -6.01 -0.50
N VAL A 5 -5.15 -6.87 -1.50
CA VAL A 5 -4.05 -6.83 -2.50
C VAL A 5 -4.54 -6.50 -3.92
N SER A 6 -5.86 -6.46 -4.10
CA SER A 6 -6.54 -5.99 -5.30
C SER A 6 -7.89 -5.40 -4.90
N GLU A 7 -8.55 -4.69 -5.81
CA GLU A 7 -9.88 -4.12 -5.59
C GLU A 7 -10.86 -5.21 -5.15
N LYS A 8 -10.89 -6.32 -5.89
CA LYS A 8 -11.79 -7.44 -5.62
C LYS A 8 -11.57 -8.06 -4.24
N LEU A 9 -10.31 -8.30 -3.86
CA LEU A 9 -9.99 -8.87 -2.55
C LEU A 9 -10.20 -7.88 -1.42
N SER A 10 -10.04 -6.58 -1.70
CA SER A 10 -10.36 -5.50 -0.75
C SER A 10 -11.87 -5.41 -0.49
N GLU A 11 -12.72 -5.57 -1.51
CA GLU A 11 -14.18 -5.67 -1.35
C GLU A 11 -14.60 -6.89 -0.54
N ASP A 12 -13.98 -8.04 -0.80
CA ASP A 12 -14.30 -9.27 -0.07
C ASP A 12 -13.82 -9.19 1.38
N ALA A 13 -12.69 -8.53 1.65
CA ALA A 13 -12.24 -8.18 2.99
C ALA A 13 -13.23 -7.23 3.71
N ALA A 14 -13.75 -6.21 3.02
CA ALA A 14 -14.74 -5.30 3.57
C ALA A 14 -15.98 -6.04 4.07
N LYS A 15 -16.52 -6.97 3.28
CA LYS A 15 -17.66 -7.82 3.68
C LYS A 15 -17.33 -8.73 4.85
N LEU A 16 -16.12 -9.28 4.90
CA LEU A 16 -15.72 -10.18 5.98
C LEU A 16 -15.64 -9.44 7.32
N VAL A 17 -15.05 -8.24 7.35
CA VAL A 17 -14.86 -7.49 8.61
C VAL A 17 -16.17 -7.02 9.24
N GLU A 18 -17.25 -6.86 8.47
CA GLU A 18 -18.59 -6.49 8.97
C GLU A 18 -19.12 -7.51 9.99
N ASN A 19 -18.71 -8.78 9.88
CA ASN A 19 -19.10 -9.82 10.84
C ASN A 19 -18.33 -9.73 12.18
N TYR A 20 -17.31 -8.88 12.27
CA TYR A 20 -16.40 -8.77 13.42
C TYR A 20 -16.08 -7.30 13.76
N PRO A 21 -17.10 -6.46 14.05
CA PRO A 21 -16.91 -5.04 14.30
C PRO A 21 -16.03 -4.79 15.53
N GLY A 22 -15.07 -3.87 15.41
CA GLY A 22 -14.12 -3.53 16.49
C GLY A 22 -13.02 -4.56 16.74
N PHE A 23 -13.03 -5.70 16.05
CA PHE A 23 -12.02 -6.75 16.18
C PHE A 23 -11.21 -6.91 14.89
N MET A 24 -11.89 -6.98 13.73
CA MET A 24 -11.22 -7.06 12.44
C MET A 24 -11.22 -5.71 11.73
N TYR A 25 -10.13 -5.46 11.01
CA TYR A 25 -9.91 -4.28 10.18
C TYR A 25 -9.24 -4.74 8.90
N PHE A 26 -9.34 -3.95 7.83
CA PHE A 26 -8.72 -4.28 6.56
C PHE A 26 -8.00 -3.08 5.94
N THR A 27 -7.20 -3.37 4.92
CA THR A 27 -6.56 -2.39 4.05
C THR A 27 -7.14 -2.52 2.64
N ALA A 28 -7.12 -1.44 1.86
CA ALA A 28 -7.56 -1.47 0.47
C ALA A 28 -6.47 -0.94 -0.46
N GLY A 29 -6.06 -1.73 -1.44
CA GLY A 29 -5.00 -1.35 -2.38
C GLY A 29 -4.86 -2.34 -3.53
N VAL A 30 -3.92 -2.03 -4.41
CA VAL A 30 -3.48 -2.88 -5.52
C VAL A 30 -1.99 -3.15 -5.38
N HIS A 31 -1.66 -4.42 -5.20
CA HIS A 31 -0.32 -4.93 -5.02
C HIS A 31 0.50 -4.78 -6.32
N PRO A 32 1.83 -4.56 -6.24
CA PRO A 32 2.68 -4.41 -7.44
C PRO A 32 2.57 -5.55 -8.45
N HIS A 33 2.22 -6.76 -8.01
CA HIS A 33 2.03 -7.90 -8.94
C HIS A 33 0.85 -7.71 -9.88
N ASP A 34 -0.21 -7.04 -9.43
CA ASP A 34 -1.46 -6.83 -10.16
C ASP A 34 -1.55 -5.43 -10.79
N ALA A 35 -0.48 -4.63 -10.69
CA ALA A 35 -0.45 -3.25 -11.19
C ALA A 35 -0.77 -3.11 -12.69
N LYS A 36 -0.50 -4.13 -13.51
CA LYS A 36 -0.85 -4.16 -14.95
C LYS A 36 -2.35 -4.14 -15.22
N ASP A 37 -3.16 -4.58 -14.28
CA ASP A 37 -4.61 -4.65 -14.40
C ASP A 37 -5.29 -3.40 -13.81
N PHE A 38 -4.50 -2.46 -13.27
CA PHE A 38 -4.99 -1.22 -12.68
C PHE A 38 -5.62 -0.30 -13.73
N ASN A 39 -6.86 0.10 -13.50
CA ASN A 39 -7.58 1.06 -14.33
C ASN A 39 -7.70 2.40 -13.60
N ASP A 40 -7.03 3.43 -14.11
CA ASP A 40 -6.90 4.73 -13.45
C ASP A 40 -8.19 5.30 -12.85
N SER A 41 -9.28 5.31 -13.61
CA SER A 41 -10.55 5.86 -13.12
C SER A 41 -11.24 4.87 -12.19
N THR A 42 -11.43 3.63 -12.67
CA THR A 42 -12.29 2.67 -11.97
C THR A 42 -11.65 2.18 -10.68
N SER A 43 -10.36 1.85 -10.70
CA SER A 43 -9.63 1.34 -9.55
C SER A 43 -9.53 2.39 -8.44
N LEU A 44 -9.20 3.65 -8.76
CA LEU A 44 -9.12 4.71 -7.75
C LEU A 44 -10.47 5.00 -7.10
N ASP A 45 -11.56 4.99 -7.86
CA ASP A 45 -12.90 5.22 -7.32
C ASP A 45 -13.33 4.07 -6.40
N ILE A 46 -13.05 2.82 -6.77
CA ILE A 46 -13.30 1.67 -5.90
C ILE A 46 -12.50 1.79 -4.60
N LEU A 47 -11.20 2.06 -4.68
CA LEU A 47 -10.35 2.20 -3.50
C LEU A 47 -10.79 3.36 -2.60
N ARG A 48 -11.17 4.51 -3.18
CA ARG A 48 -11.71 5.66 -2.44
C ARG A 48 -13.00 5.29 -1.70
N ASN A 49 -13.90 4.57 -2.35
CA ASN A 49 -15.14 4.09 -1.73
C ASN A 49 -14.86 3.12 -0.58
N LEU A 50 -13.98 2.14 -0.77
CA LEU A 50 -13.60 1.19 0.29
C LEU A 50 -12.90 1.89 1.46
N ALA A 51 -12.05 2.89 1.20
CA ALA A 51 -11.35 3.65 2.22
C ALA A 51 -12.29 4.49 3.14
N SER A 52 -13.50 4.78 2.67
CA SER A 52 -14.55 5.44 3.48
C SER A 52 -15.15 4.52 4.54
N HIS A 53 -14.98 3.19 4.41
CA HIS A 53 -15.46 2.23 5.38
C HIS A 53 -14.73 2.40 6.72
N SER A 54 -15.46 2.38 7.84
CA SER A 54 -14.91 2.66 9.18
C SER A 54 -13.84 1.67 9.61
N GLN A 55 -13.93 0.42 9.15
CA GLN A 55 -12.93 -0.64 9.40
C GLN A 55 -11.81 -0.71 8.34
N CYS A 56 -11.82 0.16 7.32
CA CYS A 56 -10.70 0.31 6.39
C CYS A 56 -9.69 1.31 6.98
N VAL A 57 -8.52 0.81 7.38
CA VAL A 57 -7.58 1.59 8.21
C VAL A 57 -6.34 2.06 7.48
N ALA A 58 -6.07 1.57 6.27
CA ALA A 58 -4.93 1.97 5.47
C ALA A 58 -5.18 1.75 3.97
N ILE A 59 -4.47 2.52 3.14
CA ILE A 59 -4.31 2.22 1.71
C ILE A 59 -3.15 1.25 1.56
N GLY A 60 -3.38 0.15 0.84
CA GLY A 60 -2.44 -0.94 0.65
C GLY A 60 -3.13 -2.30 0.77
N GLU A 61 -2.47 -3.41 0.48
CA GLU A 61 -1.05 -3.52 0.12
C GLU A 61 -0.77 -2.88 -1.24
N CYS A 62 0.19 -1.97 -1.25
CA CYS A 62 0.65 -1.25 -2.44
C CYS A 62 2.17 -1.12 -2.36
N GLY A 63 2.84 -0.79 -3.46
CA GLY A 63 4.29 -0.62 -3.43
C GLY A 63 4.97 -1.17 -4.68
N LEU A 64 6.18 -1.72 -4.50
CA LEU A 64 7.06 -2.14 -5.59
C LEU A 64 7.67 -3.50 -5.29
N ASP A 65 7.71 -4.38 -6.29
CA ASP A 65 8.38 -5.68 -6.25
C ASP A 65 9.18 -5.90 -7.55
N PHE A 66 10.48 -5.65 -7.47
CA PHE A 66 11.39 -5.79 -8.61
C PHE A 66 12.09 -7.15 -8.67
N ASN A 67 11.82 -8.03 -7.70
CA ASN A 67 12.31 -9.40 -7.74
C ASN A 67 11.41 -10.28 -8.64
N ARG A 68 10.08 -10.18 -8.48
CA ARG A 68 9.12 -11.00 -9.22
C ARG A 68 8.71 -10.41 -10.57
N ASN A 69 8.61 -9.08 -10.66
CA ASN A 69 8.25 -8.34 -11.89
C ASN A 69 7.02 -8.91 -12.64
N PHE A 70 5.97 -9.35 -11.94
CA PHE A 70 4.73 -9.83 -12.59
C PHE A 70 3.93 -8.73 -13.30
N SER A 71 4.25 -7.48 -12.99
CA SER A 71 3.88 -6.28 -13.74
C SER A 71 5.14 -5.48 -14.10
N PRO A 72 5.19 -4.77 -15.25
CA PRO A 72 6.33 -3.93 -15.63
C PRO A 72 6.65 -2.88 -14.57
N GLN A 73 7.93 -2.61 -14.33
CA GLN A 73 8.36 -1.69 -13.27
C GLN A 73 7.79 -0.28 -13.41
N ASP A 74 7.70 0.24 -14.65
CA ASP A 74 7.14 1.58 -14.90
C ASP A 74 5.64 1.63 -14.56
N VAL A 75 4.92 0.52 -14.79
CA VAL A 75 3.51 0.38 -14.41
C VAL A 75 3.38 0.28 -12.89
N GLN A 76 4.21 -0.53 -12.21
CA GLN A 76 4.23 -0.60 -10.75
C GLN A 76 4.45 0.79 -10.13
N LYS A 77 5.44 1.54 -10.62
CA LYS A 77 5.75 2.91 -10.15
C LYS A 77 4.57 3.85 -10.33
N LYS A 78 3.92 3.86 -11.49
CA LYS A 78 2.74 4.71 -11.77
C LYS A 78 1.56 4.37 -10.86
N VAL A 79 1.29 3.08 -10.65
CA VAL A 79 0.16 2.63 -9.81
C VAL A 79 0.43 2.90 -8.33
N PHE A 80 1.66 2.68 -7.88
CA PHE A 80 2.05 3.01 -6.52
C PHE A 80 1.94 4.52 -6.25
N GLU A 81 2.47 5.36 -7.15
CA GLU A 81 2.36 6.84 -7.04
C GLU A 81 0.91 7.31 -6.91
N LYS A 82 -0.02 6.71 -7.67
CA LYS A 82 -1.46 7.03 -7.57
C LYS A 82 -2.05 6.64 -6.21
N GLN A 83 -1.69 5.47 -5.69
CA GLN A 83 -2.16 5.02 -4.37
C GLN A 83 -1.58 5.85 -3.23
N VAL A 84 -0.33 6.30 -3.33
CA VAL A 84 0.25 7.28 -2.40
C VAL A 84 -0.52 8.60 -2.45
N GLY A 85 -0.83 9.09 -3.65
CA GLY A 85 -1.66 10.29 -3.82
C GLY A 85 -3.03 10.16 -3.16
N LEU A 86 -3.72 9.02 -3.35
CA LEU A 86 -5.00 8.75 -2.70
C LEU A 86 -4.87 8.69 -1.17
N ALA A 87 -3.82 8.07 -0.65
CA ALA A 87 -3.57 8.01 0.79
C ALA A 87 -3.36 9.41 1.40
N VAL A 88 -2.64 10.29 0.69
CA VAL A 88 -2.43 11.69 1.09
C VAL A 88 -3.74 12.47 1.03
N GLU A 89 -4.53 12.32 -0.03
CA GLU A 89 -5.86 12.95 -0.18
C GLU A 89 -6.78 12.59 1.00
N LEU A 90 -6.82 11.31 1.36
CA LEU A 90 -7.72 10.78 2.39
C LEU A 90 -7.13 10.81 3.81
N GLN A 91 -5.87 11.25 3.96
CA GLN A 91 -5.11 11.18 5.21
C GLN A 91 -5.14 9.78 5.85
N LYS A 92 -5.09 8.73 5.01
CA LYS A 92 -5.09 7.33 5.43
C LYS A 92 -3.66 6.79 5.43
N PRO A 93 -3.22 6.08 6.49
CA PRO A 93 -1.90 5.45 6.50
C PRO A 93 -1.65 4.54 5.30
N LEU A 94 -0.38 4.37 4.93
CA LEU A 94 0.03 3.44 3.87
C LEU A 94 0.56 2.12 4.45
N PHE A 95 0.12 1.01 3.86
CA PHE A 95 0.62 -0.34 4.11
C PHE A 95 1.40 -0.79 2.87
N ILE A 96 2.74 -0.76 2.96
CA ILE A 96 3.64 -0.80 1.80
C ILE A 96 4.39 -2.12 1.72
N HIS A 97 4.30 -2.76 0.56
CA HIS A 97 5.17 -3.86 0.12
C HIS A 97 6.39 -3.30 -0.59
N GLU A 98 7.57 -3.78 -0.22
CA GLU A 98 8.81 -3.43 -0.87
C GLU A 98 9.68 -4.66 -1.04
N ARG A 99 10.21 -4.85 -2.25
CA ARG A 99 11.23 -5.87 -2.53
C ARG A 99 12.16 -5.45 -3.66
N GLU A 100 13.44 -5.30 -3.32
CA GLU A 100 14.53 -4.90 -4.24
C GLU A 100 14.24 -3.57 -4.97
N ALA A 101 13.51 -2.66 -4.32
CA ALA A 101 12.97 -1.44 -4.90
C ALA A 101 13.18 -0.20 -4.02
N PHE A 102 14.03 -0.28 -2.99
CA PHE A 102 14.29 0.77 -2.00
C PHE A 102 14.44 2.18 -2.60
N THR A 103 15.31 2.34 -3.60
CA THR A 103 15.59 3.64 -4.22
C THR A 103 14.34 4.24 -4.86
N ASP A 104 13.64 3.46 -5.69
CA ASP A 104 12.44 3.92 -6.41
C ASP A 104 11.25 4.16 -5.46
N MET A 105 11.13 3.32 -4.44
CA MET A 105 10.15 3.48 -3.37
C MET A 105 10.30 4.86 -2.71
N ASN A 106 11.53 5.21 -2.33
CA ASN A 106 11.83 6.51 -1.72
C ASN A 106 11.62 7.67 -2.71
N LEU A 107 12.05 7.53 -3.96
CA LEU A 107 11.86 8.56 -4.98
C LEU A 107 10.38 8.91 -5.19
N ILE A 108 9.48 7.92 -5.17
CA ILE A 108 8.04 8.16 -5.29
C ILE A 108 7.49 8.80 -4.02
N LEU A 109 7.81 8.25 -2.84
CA LEU A 109 7.31 8.77 -1.57
C LEU A 109 7.77 10.22 -1.34
N ASP A 110 8.98 10.58 -1.74
CA ASP A 110 9.55 11.92 -1.53
C ASP A 110 8.88 13.01 -2.40
N LYS A 111 8.09 12.65 -3.42
CA LYS A 111 7.29 13.59 -4.22
C LYS A 111 6.11 14.20 -3.45
N PHE A 112 5.67 13.55 -2.38
CA PHE A 112 4.47 13.93 -1.64
C PHE A 112 4.83 14.60 -0.31
N GLU A 113 4.23 15.74 -0.02
CA GLU A 113 4.32 16.41 1.29
C GLU A 113 3.15 15.99 2.20
N ASN A 114 3.27 16.24 3.50
CA ASN A 114 2.21 15.95 4.49
C ASN A 114 1.65 14.52 4.41
N LYS A 115 2.53 13.56 4.12
CA LYS A 115 2.16 12.15 4.03
C LYS A 115 1.64 11.65 5.38
N PRO A 116 0.58 10.83 5.39
CA PRO A 116 0.18 10.11 6.58
C PRO A 116 1.28 9.10 6.97
N LYS A 117 1.15 8.51 8.16
CA LYS A 117 2.07 7.46 8.61
C LYS A 117 2.08 6.30 7.61
N LEU A 118 3.21 5.64 7.49
CA LEU A 118 3.32 4.46 6.65
C LEU A 118 4.12 3.37 7.34
N VAL A 119 3.85 2.12 6.94
CA VAL A 119 4.60 0.95 7.36
C VAL A 119 5.13 0.21 6.14
N ILE A 120 6.43 -0.10 6.13
CA ILE A 120 7.02 -1.09 5.23
C ILE A 120 6.80 -2.44 5.89
N HIS A 121 5.86 -3.25 5.39
CA HIS A 121 5.56 -4.55 6.00
C HIS A 121 6.50 -5.64 5.49
N CYS A 122 6.65 -6.72 6.27
CA CYS A 122 7.45 -7.88 5.90
C CYS A 122 8.87 -7.48 5.45
N PHE A 123 9.51 -6.58 6.20
CA PHE A 123 10.80 -6.02 5.83
C PHE A 123 11.90 -7.09 5.88
N THR A 124 12.56 -7.29 4.74
CA THR A 124 13.70 -8.22 4.59
C THR A 124 14.91 -7.54 3.94
N GLY A 125 14.95 -6.21 3.96
CA GLY A 125 16.04 -5.42 3.38
C GLY A 125 17.30 -5.40 4.26
N THR A 126 18.23 -4.54 3.89
CA THR A 126 19.51 -4.34 4.59
C THR A 126 19.38 -3.40 5.78
N ALA A 127 20.40 -3.38 6.65
CA ALA A 127 20.44 -2.43 7.78
C ALA A 127 20.46 -0.96 7.30
N GLU A 128 21.10 -0.69 6.16
CA GLU A 128 21.18 0.66 5.57
C GLU A 128 19.81 1.14 5.10
N GLU A 129 19.04 0.26 4.46
CA GLU A 129 17.67 0.53 4.01
C GLU A 129 16.73 0.75 5.21
N LEU A 130 16.85 -0.09 6.24
CA LEU A 130 16.12 0.03 7.50
C LEU A 130 16.35 1.41 8.13
N GLU A 131 17.62 1.80 8.28
CA GLU A 131 17.99 3.12 8.81
C GLU A 131 17.42 4.25 7.97
N GLY A 132 17.45 4.11 6.65
CA GLY A 132 16.88 5.10 5.72
C GLY A 132 15.39 5.34 5.97
N TYR A 133 14.61 4.28 6.14
CA TYR A 133 13.18 4.39 6.44
C TYR A 133 12.91 4.93 7.85
N VAL A 134 13.63 4.46 8.86
CA VAL A 134 13.46 4.91 10.25
C VAL A 134 13.81 6.40 10.39
N LYS A 135 14.86 6.90 9.72
CA LYS A 135 15.22 8.33 9.72
C LYS A 135 14.12 9.22 9.14
N LYS A 136 13.30 8.68 8.23
CA LYS A 136 12.12 9.36 7.65
C LYS A 136 10.87 9.23 8.54
N GLY A 137 10.95 8.56 9.69
CA GLY A 137 9.83 8.34 10.61
C GLY A 137 8.85 7.26 10.15
N TYR A 138 9.28 6.39 9.23
CA TYR A 138 8.47 5.27 8.74
C TYR A 138 8.53 4.10 9.71
N TYR A 139 7.44 3.33 9.78
CA TYR A 139 7.34 2.14 10.61
C TYR A 139 7.83 0.92 9.84
N ILE A 140 8.40 -0.04 10.55
CA ILE A 140 8.92 -1.28 9.97
C ILE A 140 8.17 -2.46 10.57
N GLY A 141 7.55 -3.27 9.71
CA GLY A 141 6.91 -4.52 10.08
C GLY A 141 7.89 -5.68 9.92
N LEU A 142 8.17 -6.38 11.02
CA LEU A 142 8.98 -7.60 11.03
C LEU A 142 8.05 -8.82 11.10
N THR A 143 8.34 -9.82 10.27
CA THR A 143 7.67 -11.13 10.28
C THR A 143 8.67 -12.23 10.64
N GLY A 144 8.20 -13.47 10.79
CA GLY A 144 9.05 -14.63 11.10
C GLY A 144 9.88 -15.13 9.93
#